data_AF-M4VE35-F1
#
_entry.id   AF-M4VE35-F1
#
_cell.length_a   1.000
_cell.length_b   1.000
_cell.length_c   1.000
_cell.angle_alpha   90.00
_cell.angle_beta   90.00
_cell.angle_gamma   90.00
#
_symmetry.space_group_name_H-M   'P 1'
#
loop_
_entity.id
_entity.type
_entity.pdbx_description
1 polymer ?
#
loop_
_entity_poly.entity_id
_entity_poly.type
_entity_poly.pdbx_seq_one_letter_code
_entity_poly.pdbx_strand_id
1 'polypeptide(L)'
;MSGRLRRLRDLFKLESANTGWDCPVITPEISAQKRKELLEATMLETPRSATRTIMGVLSPYWLKAGKIERGIATGLLATSLFMTWYSVQMTVEFGEWSGGLTNTVQHLAQSVKTARPELIAKSVDQYPALKSAMDQHPILNEAIHVYPDLTAFLNNKKFADVIQKDAALQDVLNKNSSLEELVTALPGVEKAIAASPELMGQVSAMKAHLTQDLMKLPETQEHLGTLKSLSGSGFFDAWGKVAKTTYNGTTHVLKNGWSDSDAQLQEMKGSLRDAWYNKDLATIALKFTAMAIISYKAAQYFALRWRLWSTGYYTNRWTTSSAYMRMRNLFNNIDNPAQRIEQDPAKFTAGAVSLMTGVTSAGITLGAFSSQLWAMGPLFGVAGGFFWLGAAYAAALTALTMKAGYKLPSIQRAQQRRDADLRAVLDKIHTNADVIAQNKTESVERELVNRRLTPVMKNSVREIGTQVKLILVDATAGNLSIPIPWIVGAFGVAAGTASMGTVSMINYAFNRVTSAMSFVVNRFEQLSQMKATADRIYMFDRAVEAAHYIDAEKKAAAKRVIIPKEMPTMKISGPEA
;
A
#
# COMPACT_ATOMS: atom_id res chain seq x y z
N MET A 1 36.02 -17.97 2.89
CA MET A 1 34.64 -17.43 2.74
C MET A 1 34.60 -15.90 2.57
N SER A 2 35.54 -15.13 3.15
CA SER A 2 35.62 -13.66 3.08
C SER A 2 35.82 -13.07 1.68
N GLY A 3 36.59 -13.72 0.79
CA GLY A 3 36.86 -13.22 -0.58
C GLY A 3 35.66 -13.29 -1.54
N ARG A 4 34.80 -14.31 -1.41
CA ARG A 4 33.58 -14.47 -2.23
C ARG A 4 32.51 -13.46 -1.82
N LEU A 5 32.39 -13.20 -0.51
CA LEU A 5 31.51 -12.17 0.06
C LEU A 5 31.98 -10.74 -0.27
N ARG A 6 33.30 -10.49 -0.36
CA ARG A 6 33.84 -9.20 -0.84
C ARG A 6 33.47 -8.95 -2.31
N ARG A 7 33.71 -9.93 -3.19
CA ARG A 7 33.30 -9.84 -4.61
C ARG A 7 31.79 -9.64 -4.77
N LEU A 8 30.97 -10.34 -3.99
CA LEU A 8 29.51 -10.15 -4.00
C LEU A 8 29.10 -8.73 -3.55
N ARG A 9 29.76 -8.18 -2.53
CA ARG A 9 29.52 -6.81 -2.06
C ARG A 9 29.90 -5.76 -3.11
N ASP A 10 31.02 -5.96 -3.81
CA ASP A 10 31.46 -5.07 -4.88
C ASP A 10 30.51 -5.10 -6.09
N LEU A 11 29.84 -6.23 -6.35
CA LEU A 11 28.80 -6.35 -7.37
C LEU A 11 27.54 -5.51 -7.04
N PHE A 12 27.23 -5.30 -5.77
CA PHE A 12 26.11 -4.43 -5.37
C PHE A 12 26.45 -2.93 -5.37
N LYS A 13 27.72 -2.54 -5.62
CA LYS A 13 28.08 -1.13 -5.81
C LYS A 13 27.45 -0.59 -7.10
N LEU A 14 26.96 0.65 -7.05
CA LEU A 14 26.36 1.33 -8.20
C LEU A 14 27.34 1.47 -9.37
N GLU A 15 28.64 1.59 -9.09
CA GLU A 15 29.72 1.70 -10.08
C GLU A 15 29.75 0.54 -11.10
N SER A 16 29.35 -0.66 -10.70
CA SER A 16 29.28 -1.83 -11.60
C SER A 16 28.26 -1.64 -12.74
N ALA A 17 27.21 -0.83 -12.53
CA ALA A 17 26.21 -0.52 -13.56
C ALA A 17 26.73 0.50 -14.60
N ASN A 18 27.94 1.06 -14.40
CA ASN A 18 28.63 1.85 -15.44
C ASN A 18 29.42 0.99 -16.44
N THR A 19 29.53 -0.32 -16.23
CA THR A 19 30.26 -1.19 -17.16
C THR A 19 29.37 -1.56 -18.36
N GLY A 20 29.83 -1.28 -19.59
CA GLY A 20 29.11 -1.62 -20.83
C GLY A 20 28.36 -0.47 -21.50
N TRP A 21 28.82 0.78 -21.34
CA TRP A 21 28.29 1.92 -22.10
C TRP A 21 28.66 1.83 -23.58
N ASP A 22 29.71 1.07 -23.93
CA ASP A 22 30.10 0.76 -25.32
C ASP A 22 29.03 -0.07 -26.02
N CYS A 23 28.02 0.62 -26.54
CA CYS A 23 27.10 0.06 -27.51
C CYS A 23 27.67 0.35 -28.91
N PRO A 24 28.05 -0.66 -29.70
CA PRO A 24 28.33 -0.43 -31.11
C PRO A 24 27.13 0.26 -31.76
N VAL A 25 27.40 1.23 -32.63
CA VAL A 25 26.37 1.86 -33.47
C VAL A 25 25.82 0.78 -34.40
N ILE A 26 24.81 0.04 -33.95
CA ILE A 26 24.05 -0.86 -34.81
C ILE A 26 23.15 0.06 -35.63
N THR A 27 23.58 0.39 -36.84
CA THR A 27 22.67 0.84 -37.90
C THR A 27 21.97 -0.40 -38.45
N PRO A 28 20.73 -0.73 -38.06
CA PRO A 28 19.99 -1.78 -38.74
C PRO A 28 19.90 -1.46 -40.23
N GLU A 29 19.95 -2.47 -41.10
CA GLU A 29 19.60 -2.32 -42.53
C GLU A 29 18.10 -2.01 -42.64
N ILE A 30 17.75 -0.73 -42.50
CA ILE A 30 16.39 -0.24 -42.67
C ILE A 30 16.18 0.01 -44.17
N SER A 31 15.09 -0.47 -44.77
CA SER A 31 14.76 -0.19 -46.17
C SER A 31 14.56 1.32 -46.43
N ALA A 32 14.80 1.79 -47.66
CA ALA A 32 14.69 3.21 -48.02
C ALA A 32 13.29 3.81 -47.70
N GLN A 33 12.25 3.00 -47.85
CA GLN A 33 10.87 3.40 -47.52
C GLN A 33 10.66 3.58 -46.00
N LYS A 34 11.22 2.68 -45.19
CA LYS A 34 11.13 2.76 -43.73
C LYS A 34 12.00 3.86 -43.13
N ARG A 35 13.03 4.33 -43.86
CA ARG A 35 13.81 5.55 -43.55
C ARG A 35 12.98 6.82 -43.73
N LYS A 36 12.23 6.91 -44.83
CA LYS A 36 11.34 8.05 -45.11
C LYS A 36 10.20 8.12 -44.09
N GLU A 37 9.60 6.98 -43.75
CA GLU A 37 8.61 6.88 -42.68
C GLU A 37 9.16 7.31 -41.30
N LEU A 38 10.40 6.94 -40.93
CA LEU A 38 10.97 7.33 -39.64
C LEU A 38 11.23 8.84 -39.54
N LEU A 39 11.67 9.47 -40.63
CA LEU A 39 11.84 10.93 -40.73
C LEU A 39 10.51 11.66 -40.70
N GLU A 40 9.47 11.15 -41.37
CA GLU A 40 8.12 11.72 -41.34
C GLU A 40 7.45 11.50 -39.97
N ALA A 41 7.64 10.33 -39.35
CA ALA A 41 7.07 9.98 -38.04
C ALA A 41 7.72 10.74 -36.88
N THR A 42 9.03 11.01 -36.94
CA THR A 42 9.71 11.87 -35.94
C THR A 42 9.27 13.34 -36.04
N MET A 43 8.76 13.78 -37.20
CA MET A 43 8.24 15.13 -37.38
C MET A 43 6.76 15.28 -37.00
N LEU A 44 5.93 14.22 -37.04
CA LEU A 44 4.46 14.39 -37.03
C LEU A 44 3.61 13.51 -36.09
N GLU A 45 4.07 12.41 -35.49
CA GLU A 45 3.15 11.54 -34.72
C GLU A 45 3.62 11.13 -33.33
N THR A 46 2.79 11.40 -32.32
CA THR A 46 2.76 10.60 -31.08
C THR A 46 2.53 9.12 -31.41
N PRO A 47 3.20 8.17 -30.73
CA PRO A 47 3.18 6.77 -31.14
C PRO A 47 1.76 6.19 -31.09
N ARG A 48 1.31 5.54 -32.18
CA ARG A 48 -0.04 4.98 -32.33
C ARG A 48 -0.39 3.88 -31.31
N SER A 49 0.62 3.26 -30.69
CA SER A 49 0.44 2.16 -29.72
C SER A 49 1.23 2.40 -28.44
N ALA A 50 0.52 2.54 -27.31
CA ALA A 50 1.12 2.76 -26.00
C ALA A 50 1.98 1.56 -25.52
N THR A 51 1.57 0.34 -25.86
CA THR A 51 2.30 -0.88 -25.48
C THR A 51 3.64 -0.94 -26.21
N ARG A 52 3.68 -0.59 -27.50
CA ARG A 52 4.92 -0.55 -28.28
C ARG A 52 5.90 0.47 -27.74
N THR A 53 5.44 1.67 -27.36
CA THR A 53 6.31 2.68 -26.74
C THR A 53 6.92 2.15 -25.45
N ILE A 54 6.07 1.68 -24.53
CA ILE A 54 6.52 1.23 -23.22
C ILE A 54 7.51 0.08 -23.37
N MET A 55 7.19 -0.93 -24.19
CA MET A 55 8.09 -2.05 -24.43
C MET A 55 9.40 -1.62 -25.10
N GLY A 56 9.36 -0.63 -26.01
CA GLY A 56 10.56 -0.07 -26.64
C GLY A 56 11.49 0.66 -25.68
N VAL A 57 10.97 1.24 -24.60
CA VAL A 57 11.77 1.87 -23.54
C VAL A 57 12.21 0.86 -22.48
N LEU A 58 11.41 -0.19 -22.22
CA LEU A 58 11.75 -1.26 -21.27
C LEU A 58 12.85 -2.19 -21.82
N SER A 59 12.77 -2.58 -23.09
CA SER A 59 13.59 -3.64 -23.67
C SER A 59 15.10 -3.37 -23.70
N PRO A 60 15.62 -2.14 -23.90
CA PRO A 60 17.05 -1.90 -24.00
C PRO A 60 17.81 -2.35 -22.77
N TYR A 61 17.28 -2.12 -21.56
CA TYR A 61 17.95 -2.50 -20.32
C TYR A 61 18.10 -4.02 -20.22
N TRP A 62 17.04 -4.78 -20.51
CA TRP A 62 17.08 -6.25 -20.40
C TRP A 62 17.84 -6.95 -21.54
N LEU A 63 17.96 -6.30 -22.71
CA LEU A 63 18.61 -6.88 -23.88
C LEU A 63 20.08 -6.46 -24.02
N LYS A 64 20.40 -5.20 -23.71
CA LYS A 64 21.72 -4.60 -23.99
C LYS A 64 22.60 -4.44 -22.75
N ALA A 65 22.05 -4.54 -21.53
CA ALA A 65 22.89 -4.48 -20.33
C ALA A 65 23.85 -5.68 -20.23
N GLY A 66 25.02 -5.45 -19.62
CA GLY A 66 26.02 -6.48 -19.38
C GLY A 66 25.46 -7.69 -18.63
N LYS A 67 26.05 -8.87 -18.81
CA LYS A 67 25.58 -10.12 -18.16
C LYS A 67 25.49 -10.00 -16.64
N ILE A 68 26.49 -9.34 -16.03
CA ILE A 68 26.55 -9.10 -14.58
C ILE A 68 25.40 -8.18 -14.15
N GLU A 69 25.18 -7.08 -14.87
CA GLU A 69 24.11 -6.12 -14.60
C GLU A 69 22.74 -6.80 -14.64
N ARG A 70 22.48 -7.59 -15.68
CA ARG A 70 21.24 -8.35 -15.82
C ARG A 70 21.05 -9.34 -14.67
N GLY A 71 22.11 -10.04 -14.25
CA GLY A 71 22.06 -10.96 -13.11
C GLY A 71 21.62 -10.26 -11.81
N ILE A 72 22.22 -9.11 -11.50
CA ILE A 72 21.87 -8.32 -10.31
C ILE A 72 20.45 -7.76 -10.41
N ALA A 73 20.07 -7.24 -11.58
CA ALA A 73 18.73 -6.74 -11.85
C ALA A 73 17.66 -7.82 -11.65
N THR A 74 17.88 -9.01 -12.24
CA THR A 74 16.99 -10.16 -12.03
C THR A 74 16.93 -10.57 -10.57
N GLY A 75 18.06 -10.55 -9.85
CA GLY A 75 18.11 -10.91 -8.42
C GLY A 75 17.35 -9.92 -7.54
N LEU A 76 17.51 -8.62 -7.77
CA LEU A 76 16.79 -7.57 -7.04
C LEU A 76 15.29 -7.62 -7.32
N LEU A 77 14.90 -7.76 -8.59
CA LEU A 77 13.51 -7.90 -8.98
C LEU A 77 12.91 -9.18 -8.36
N ALA A 78 13.56 -10.33 -8.51
CA ALA A 78 13.11 -11.60 -7.92
C ALA A 78 12.98 -11.50 -6.40
N THR A 79 13.92 -10.85 -5.72
CA THR A 79 13.84 -10.59 -4.27
C THR A 79 12.60 -9.76 -3.95
N SER A 80 12.38 -8.64 -4.62
CA SER A 80 11.20 -7.80 -4.38
C SER A 80 9.89 -8.56 -4.62
N LEU A 81 9.81 -9.32 -5.71
CA LEU A 81 8.62 -10.13 -6.04
C LEU A 81 8.39 -11.25 -5.02
N PHE A 82 9.46 -11.95 -4.60
CA PHE A 82 9.38 -13.00 -3.58
C PHE A 82 8.95 -12.45 -2.22
N MET A 83 9.53 -11.33 -1.78
CA MET A 83 9.15 -10.67 -0.53
C MET A 83 7.70 -10.17 -0.57
N THR A 84 7.25 -9.70 -1.73
CA THR A 84 5.84 -9.32 -1.96
C THR A 84 4.93 -10.54 -1.86
N TRP A 85 5.30 -11.64 -2.50
CA TRP A 85 4.56 -12.91 -2.41
C TRP A 85 4.45 -13.39 -0.96
N TYR A 86 5.56 -13.42 -0.24
CA TYR A 86 5.60 -13.84 1.16
C TYR A 86 4.79 -12.90 2.06
N SER A 87 4.85 -11.58 1.81
CA SER A 87 4.02 -10.61 2.52
C SER A 87 2.52 -10.87 2.32
N VAL A 88 2.09 -11.27 1.12
CA VAL A 88 0.69 -11.63 0.86
C VAL A 88 0.31 -12.91 1.61
N GLN A 89 1.17 -13.93 1.62
CA GLN A 89 0.92 -15.16 2.38
C GLN A 89 0.78 -14.88 3.89
N MET A 90 1.64 -14.06 4.45
CA MET A 90 1.48 -13.63 5.84
C MET A 90 0.20 -12.84 6.10
N THR A 91 -0.29 -12.12 5.09
CA THR A 91 -1.57 -11.41 5.16
C THR A 91 -2.72 -12.41 5.28
N VAL A 92 -2.64 -13.55 4.61
CA VAL A 92 -3.58 -14.68 4.78
C VAL A 92 -3.48 -15.25 6.19
N GLU A 93 -2.26 -15.56 6.67
CA GLU A 93 -2.02 -16.08 8.03
C GLU A 93 -2.56 -15.12 9.11
N PHE A 94 -2.41 -13.81 8.91
CA PHE A 94 -2.96 -12.80 9.82
C PHE A 94 -4.49 -12.79 9.82
N GLY A 95 -5.12 -13.00 8.65
CA GLY A 95 -6.57 -13.15 8.54
C GLY A 95 -7.06 -14.34 9.37
N GLU A 96 -6.40 -15.50 9.25
CA GLU A 96 -6.69 -16.70 10.05
C GLU A 96 -6.47 -16.45 11.55
N TRP A 97 -5.34 -15.83 11.92
CA TRP A 97 -5.05 -15.44 13.30
C TRP A 97 -6.15 -14.53 13.88
N SER A 98 -6.61 -13.54 13.11
CA SER A 98 -7.67 -12.62 13.54
C SER A 98 -9.02 -13.32 13.73
N GLY A 99 -9.34 -14.30 12.88
CA GLY A 99 -10.51 -15.16 13.02
C GLY A 99 -10.42 -16.03 14.27
N GLY A 100 -9.26 -16.65 14.51
CA GLY A 100 -8.98 -17.44 15.71
C GLY A 100 -9.06 -16.63 17.00
N LEU A 101 -8.56 -15.39 17.00
CA LEU A 101 -8.72 -14.46 18.11
C LEU A 101 -10.20 -14.16 18.36
N THR A 102 -10.95 -13.82 17.33
CA THR A 102 -12.38 -13.47 17.43
C THR A 102 -13.20 -14.65 17.97
N ASN A 103 -12.92 -15.87 17.49
CA ASN A 103 -13.55 -17.09 18.01
C ASN A 103 -13.20 -17.32 19.48
N THR A 104 -11.92 -17.24 19.84
CA THR A 104 -11.47 -17.44 21.23
C THR A 104 -12.12 -16.42 22.18
N VAL A 105 -12.20 -15.14 21.78
CA VAL A 105 -12.89 -14.11 22.57
C VAL A 105 -14.38 -14.40 22.69
N GLN A 106 -15.03 -14.82 21.61
CA GLN A 106 -16.46 -15.17 21.63
C GLN A 106 -16.74 -16.39 22.52
N HIS A 107 -15.93 -17.45 22.40
CA HIS A 107 -16.06 -18.65 23.23
C HIS A 107 -15.79 -18.33 24.70
N LEU A 108 -14.75 -17.55 25.01
CA LEU A 108 -14.50 -17.07 26.37
C LEU A 108 -15.71 -16.30 26.93
N ALA A 109 -16.27 -15.37 26.16
CA ALA A 109 -17.45 -14.63 26.56
C ALA A 109 -18.66 -15.56 26.79
N GLN A 110 -18.84 -16.58 25.95
CA GLN A 110 -19.94 -17.54 26.04
C GLN A 110 -19.77 -18.53 27.21
N SER A 111 -18.57 -19.08 27.44
CA SER A 111 -18.27 -19.96 28.58
C SER A 111 -18.46 -19.20 29.89
N VAL A 112 -17.97 -17.95 29.97
CA VAL A 112 -18.21 -17.07 31.12
C VAL A 112 -19.71 -16.80 31.29
N LYS A 113 -20.46 -16.53 30.21
CA LYS A 113 -21.91 -16.29 30.30
C LYS A 113 -22.70 -17.53 30.76
N THR A 114 -22.27 -18.73 30.35
CA THR A 114 -22.97 -20.00 30.60
C THR A 114 -22.67 -20.56 31.99
N ALA A 115 -21.41 -20.49 32.45
CA ALA A 115 -21.01 -21.00 33.77
C ALA A 115 -21.35 -20.04 34.93
N ARG A 116 -21.58 -18.76 34.64
CA ARG A 116 -21.79 -17.73 35.65
C ARG A 116 -23.04 -17.93 36.53
N PRO A 117 -24.23 -18.31 36.05
CA PRO A 117 -25.41 -18.49 36.91
C PRO A 117 -25.21 -19.57 37.99
N GLU A 118 -24.59 -20.70 37.64
CA GLU A 118 -24.29 -21.79 38.58
C GLU A 118 -23.24 -21.38 39.60
N LEU A 119 -22.17 -20.71 39.16
CA LEU A 119 -21.14 -20.18 40.07
C LEU A 119 -21.70 -19.12 41.01
N ILE A 120 -22.60 -18.24 40.54
CA ILE A 120 -23.29 -17.28 41.40
C ILE A 120 -24.09 -18.02 42.46
N ALA A 121 -24.88 -19.05 42.09
CA ALA A 121 -25.64 -19.83 43.06
C ALA A 121 -24.73 -20.47 44.12
N LYS A 122 -23.62 -21.10 43.70
CA LYS A 122 -22.66 -21.75 44.58
C LYS A 122 -21.86 -20.78 45.46
N SER A 123 -21.56 -19.58 44.96
CA SER A 123 -20.88 -18.54 45.73
C SER A 123 -21.83 -17.88 46.73
N VAL A 124 -23.08 -17.64 46.37
CA VAL A 124 -24.13 -17.10 47.27
C VAL A 124 -24.31 -18.00 48.50
N ASP A 125 -24.21 -19.32 48.34
CA ASP A 125 -24.28 -20.28 49.44
C ASP A 125 -23.21 -20.08 50.53
N GLN A 126 -22.10 -19.40 50.21
CA GLN A 126 -20.99 -19.12 51.14
C GLN A 126 -21.18 -17.83 51.93
N TYR A 127 -22.23 -17.06 51.64
CA TYR A 127 -22.49 -15.74 52.22
C TYR A 127 -23.89 -15.70 52.85
N PRO A 128 -24.02 -16.05 54.15
CA PRO A 128 -25.32 -16.28 54.80
C PRO A 128 -26.28 -15.09 54.80
N ALA A 129 -25.74 -13.87 54.90
CA ALA A 129 -26.52 -12.63 54.87
C ALA A 129 -27.05 -12.34 53.46
N LEU A 130 -26.25 -12.62 52.43
CA LEU A 130 -26.65 -12.49 51.03
C LEU A 130 -27.67 -13.57 50.64
N LYS A 131 -27.44 -14.82 51.07
CA LYS A 131 -28.37 -15.94 50.85
C LYS A 131 -29.73 -15.69 51.50
N SER A 132 -29.76 -15.26 52.76
CA SER A 132 -31.02 -14.92 53.45
C SER A 132 -31.78 -13.80 52.74
N ALA A 133 -31.08 -12.79 52.21
CA ALA A 133 -31.71 -11.75 51.40
C ALA A 133 -32.25 -12.29 50.06
N MET A 134 -31.56 -13.25 49.42
CA MET A 134 -32.02 -13.85 48.16
C MET A 134 -33.22 -14.79 48.35
N ASP A 135 -33.23 -15.57 49.43
CA ASP A 135 -34.32 -16.50 49.77
C ASP A 135 -35.62 -15.74 50.12
N GLN A 136 -35.49 -14.56 50.73
CA GLN A 136 -36.63 -13.71 51.07
C GLN A 136 -37.17 -12.93 49.87
N HIS A 137 -36.38 -12.73 48.81
CA HIS A 137 -36.75 -11.86 47.68
C HIS A 137 -36.47 -12.52 46.31
N PRO A 138 -37.49 -13.14 45.67
CA PRO A 138 -37.33 -13.82 44.38
C PRO A 138 -36.82 -12.92 43.24
N ILE A 139 -37.11 -11.62 43.31
CA ILE A 139 -36.68 -10.65 42.28
C ILE A 139 -35.21 -10.25 42.50
N LEU A 140 -34.71 -10.24 43.75
CA LEU A 140 -33.28 -10.11 44.05
C LEU A 140 -32.52 -11.30 43.46
N ASN A 141 -33.06 -12.51 43.63
CA ASN A 141 -32.51 -13.74 43.07
C ASN A 141 -32.45 -13.69 41.53
N GLU A 142 -33.57 -13.36 40.87
CA GLU A 142 -33.61 -13.21 39.41
C GLU A 142 -32.65 -12.12 38.91
N ALA A 143 -32.61 -10.96 39.58
CA ALA A 143 -31.78 -9.83 39.15
C ALA A 143 -30.27 -10.05 39.38
N ILE A 144 -29.85 -10.83 40.40
CA ILE A 144 -28.44 -11.19 40.61
C ILE A 144 -27.95 -12.14 39.50
N HIS A 145 -28.81 -13.04 39.03
CA HIS A 145 -28.50 -13.93 37.91
C HIS A 145 -28.53 -13.21 36.55
N VAL A 146 -29.32 -12.14 36.41
CA VAL A 146 -29.48 -11.36 35.16
C VAL A 146 -28.51 -10.17 35.04
N TYR A 147 -28.16 -9.50 36.15
CA TYR A 147 -27.31 -8.30 36.19
C TYR A 147 -26.03 -8.58 37.00
N PRO A 148 -24.96 -9.04 36.34
CA PRO A 148 -23.81 -9.65 36.99
C PRO A 148 -22.80 -8.67 37.59
N ASP A 149 -22.94 -7.37 37.32
CA ASP A 149 -22.13 -6.35 37.98
C ASP A 149 -22.93 -5.78 39.16
N LEU A 150 -22.47 -6.11 40.37
CA LEU A 150 -23.11 -5.69 41.62
C LEU A 150 -23.26 -4.16 41.72
N THR A 151 -22.35 -3.39 41.12
CA THR A 151 -22.45 -1.93 41.09
C THR A 151 -23.57 -1.44 40.15
N ALA A 152 -23.80 -2.10 39.03
CA ALA A 152 -24.90 -1.78 38.11
C ALA A 152 -26.24 -2.35 38.61
N PHE A 153 -26.20 -3.50 39.30
CA PHE A 153 -27.32 -4.16 39.95
C PHE A 153 -27.93 -3.31 41.07
N LEU A 154 -27.10 -2.77 41.97
CA LEU A 154 -27.54 -1.88 43.04
C LEU A 154 -28.16 -0.58 42.50
N ASN A 155 -27.80 -0.19 41.28
CA ASN A 155 -28.32 0.98 40.58
C ASN A 155 -29.46 0.64 39.59
N ASN A 156 -29.94 -0.60 39.57
CA ASN A 156 -30.95 -1.05 38.61
C ASN A 156 -32.36 -0.64 39.06
N LYS A 157 -33.10 0.01 38.16
CA LYS A 157 -34.49 0.45 38.38
C LYS A 157 -35.43 -0.67 38.82
N LYS A 158 -35.29 -1.89 38.26
CA LYS A 158 -36.09 -3.05 38.67
C LYS A 158 -35.83 -3.46 40.11
N PHE A 159 -34.60 -3.35 40.59
CA PHE A 159 -34.23 -3.69 41.96
C PHE A 159 -34.72 -2.64 42.97
N ALA A 160 -34.69 -1.35 42.57
CA ALA A 160 -35.30 -0.27 43.33
C ALA A 160 -36.81 -0.48 43.57
N ASP A 161 -37.54 -1.01 42.57
CA ASP A 161 -38.97 -1.31 42.68
C ASP A 161 -39.28 -2.49 43.64
N VAL A 162 -38.30 -3.37 43.91
CA VAL A 162 -38.43 -4.54 44.81
C VAL A 162 -38.31 -4.13 46.26
N ILE A 163 -37.34 -3.26 46.56
CA ILE A 163 -37.15 -2.67 47.89
C ILE A 163 -38.42 -1.91 48.32
N GLN A 164 -39.14 -1.32 47.36
CA GLN A 164 -40.41 -0.65 47.63
C GLN A 164 -41.58 -1.58 47.92
N LYS A 165 -41.53 -2.86 47.51
CA LYS A 165 -42.65 -3.80 47.60
C LYS A 165 -42.55 -4.80 48.75
N ASP A 166 -41.39 -4.95 49.37
CA ASP A 166 -41.16 -5.96 50.40
C ASP A 166 -41.07 -5.36 51.81
N ALA A 167 -42.06 -5.70 52.63
CA ALA A 167 -42.22 -5.19 53.98
C ALA A 167 -41.15 -5.71 54.97
N ALA A 168 -40.54 -6.88 54.75
CA ALA A 168 -39.50 -7.42 55.64
C ALA A 168 -38.14 -6.76 55.38
N LEU A 169 -37.80 -6.53 54.11
CA LEU A 169 -36.61 -5.76 53.73
C LEU A 169 -36.74 -4.30 54.16
N GLN A 170 -37.94 -3.74 54.01
CA GLN A 170 -38.27 -2.44 54.59
C GLN A 170 -38.22 -2.44 56.11
N ASP A 171 -38.69 -3.48 56.82
CA ASP A 171 -38.64 -3.54 58.30
C ASP A 171 -37.21 -3.58 58.85
N VAL A 172 -36.30 -4.29 58.17
CA VAL A 172 -34.86 -4.30 58.49
C VAL A 172 -34.21 -2.93 58.24
N LEU A 173 -34.62 -2.22 57.19
CA LEU A 173 -34.20 -0.84 56.92
C LEU A 173 -34.82 0.12 57.95
N ASN A 174 -36.10 -0.04 58.29
CA ASN A 174 -36.87 0.83 59.15
C ASN A 174 -36.48 0.72 60.63
N LYS A 175 -35.93 -0.42 61.08
CA LYS A 175 -35.41 -0.60 62.45
C LYS A 175 -34.08 0.14 62.72
N ASN A 176 -33.51 0.81 61.72
CA ASN A 176 -32.36 1.70 61.85
C ASN A 176 -32.76 3.14 61.47
N SER A 177 -33.18 3.95 62.46
CA SER A 177 -33.42 5.38 62.31
C SER A 177 -32.07 6.13 62.40
N SER A 178 -31.53 6.77 61.37
CA SER A 178 -32.13 7.79 60.52
C SER A 178 -31.98 7.50 59.02
N LEU A 179 -33.12 7.17 58.42
CA LEU A 179 -33.26 6.68 57.05
C LEU A 179 -34.22 7.52 56.21
N GLU A 180 -34.79 8.60 56.77
CA GLU A 180 -36.01 9.17 56.20
C GLU A 180 -35.85 10.41 55.31
N GLU A 181 -34.71 11.13 55.32
CA GLU A 181 -34.57 12.31 54.42
C GLU A 181 -33.65 12.11 53.20
N LEU A 182 -32.79 11.09 53.16
CA LEU A 182 -31.72 10.99 52.13
C LEU A 182 -31.72 9.72 51.29
N VAL A 183 -32.78 8.92 51.32
CA VAL A 183 -33.14 8.06 50.19
C VAL A 183 -33.96 8.85 49.16
N THR A 184 -34.55 9.97 49.57
CA THR A 184 -35.31 10.89 48.72
C THR A 184 -34.44 11.86 47.89
N ALA A 185 -33.35 11.38 47.25
CA ALA A 185 -33.26 11.50 45.77
C ALA A 185 -31.90 11.18 45.13
N LEU A 186 -30.77 11.45 45.79
CA LEU A 186 -29.51 11.80 45.13
C LEU A 186 -28.31 11.28 45.99
N PRO A 187 -27.05 11.52 45.62
CA PRO A 187 -25.90 10.61 45.49
C PRO A 187 -25.36 9.98 46.82
N GLY A 188 -26.21 9.31 47.60
CA GLY A 188 -25.89 8.75 48.94
C GLY A 188 -25.80 7.22 49.05
N VAL A 189 -26.12 6.47 47.98
CA VAL A 189 -26.02 4.98 47.96
C VAL A 189 -24.60 4.50 48.28
N GLU A 190 -23.60 5.29 47.90
CA GLU A 190 -22.18 5.02 48.13
C GLU A 190 -21.78 4.95 49.61
N LYS A 191 -22.47 5.68 50.50
CA LYS A 191 -22.18 5.68 51.96
C LYS A 191 -23.02 4.68 52.75
N ALA A 192 -24.22 4.31 52.29
CA ALA A 192 -25.05 3.26 52.90
C ALA A 192 -24.46 1.86 52.63
N ILE A 193 -23.85 1.68 51.46
CA ILE A 193 -22.95 0.58 51.13
C ILE A 193 -21.82 0.41 52.18
N ALA A 194 -21.38 1.50 52.81
CA ALA A 194 -20.37 1.45 53.87
C ALA A 194 -20.91 1.09 55.27
N ALA A 195 -22.24 1.04 55.49
CA ALA A 195 -22.88 0.82 56.80
C ALA A 195 -23.44 -0.60 57.02
N SER A 196 -23.43 -1.47 56.00
CA SER A 196 -23.31 -2.92 56.18
C SER A 196 -22.00 -3.38 55.54
N PRO A 197 -20.84 -3.11 56.21
CA PRO A 197 -19.53 -3.54 55.72
C PRO A 197 -19.49 -5.04 55.48
N GLU A 198 -20.33 -5.79 56.19
CA GLU A 198 -20.47 -7.23 56.04
C GLU A 198 -21.16 -7.61 54.73
N LEU A 199 -22.33 -7.07 54.39
CA LEU A 199 -23.00 -7.39 53.12
C LEU A 199 -22.18 -6.89 51.92
N MET A 200 -21.61 -5.68 51.97
CA MET A 200 -20.76 -5.15 50.90
C MET A 200 -19.38 -5.79 50.85
N GLY A 201 -18.85 -6.19 52.00
CA GLY A 201 -17.68 -7.05 52.12
C GLY A 201 -17.93 -8.43 51.52
N GLN A 202 -19.10 -9.02 51.77
CA GLN A 202 -19.52 -10.31 51.21
C GLN A 202 -19.84 -10.20 49.72
N VAL A 203 -20.45 -9.12 49.26
CA VAL A 203 -20.74 -8.83 47.85
C VAL A 203 -19.46 -8.54 47.06
N SER A 204 -18.52 -7.78 47.62
CA SER A 204 -17.22 -7.53 47.01
C SER A 204 -16.29 -8.73 47.07
N ALA A 205 -16.30 -9.50 48.18
CA ALA A 205 -15.63 -10.78 48.29
C ALA A 205 -16.24 -11.82 47.34
N MET A 206 -17.56 -11.84 47.19
CA MET A 206 -18.26 -12.67 46.21
C MET A 206 -17.87 -12.24 44.80
N LYS A 207 -17.83 -10.94 44.48
CA LYS A 207 -17.34 -10.44 43.17
C LYS A 207 -15.90 -10.90 42.92
N ALA A 208 -15.02 -10.82 43.92
CA ALA A 208 -13.64 -11.25 43.82
C ALA A 208 -13.51 -12.78 43.67
N HIS A 209 -14.22 -13.57 44.49
CA HIS A 209 -14.26 -15.03 44.44
C HIS A 209 -14.91 -15.53 43.16
N LEU A 210 -16.03 -14.97 42.73
CA LEU A 210 -16.69 -15.28 41.47
C LEU A 210 -15.77 -14.97 40.29
N THR A 211 -15.07 -13.84 40.31
CA THR A 211 -14.07 -13.50 39.29
C THR A 211 -12.91 -14.50 39.32
N GLN A 212 -12.46 -14.93 40.50
CA GLN A 212 -11.39 -15.89 40.68
C GLN A 212 -11.81 -17.31 40.23
N ASP A 213 -13.04 -17.72 40.53
CA ASP A 213 -13.59 -19.04 40.19
C ASP A 213 -13.94 -19.11 38.70
N LEU A 214 -14.47 -18.04 38.11
CA LEU A 214 -14.60 -17.89 36.67
C LEU A 214 -13.24 -18.01 35.96
N MET A 215 -12.17 -17.45 36.54
CA MET A 215 -10.80 -17.59 36.03
C MET A 215 -10.16 -18.97 36.30
N LYS A 216 -10.72 -19.79 37.19
CA LYS A 216 -10.25 -21.16 37.48
C LYS A 216 -10.97 -22.23 36.67
N LEU A 217 -12.10 -21.91 36.03
CA LEU A 217 -12.80 -22.84 35.14
C LEU A 217 -11.84 -23.40 34.07
N PRO A 218 -11.78 -24.72 33.87
CA PRO A 218 -10.86 -25.35 32.91
C PRO A 218 -10.97 -24.74 31.50
N GLU A 219 -12.19 -24.56 30.98
CA GLU A 219 -12.43 -23.92 29.68
C GLU A 219 -11.95 -22.46 29.62
N THR A 220 -12.18 -21.69 30.70
CA THR A 220 -11.71 -20.30 30.79
C THR A 220 -10.19 -20.23 30.81
N GLN A 221 -9.52 -21.14 31.53
CA GLN A 221 -8.06 -21.20 31.56
C GLN A 221 -7.46 -21.62 30.22
N GLU A 222 -8.10 -22.57 29.53
CA GLU A 222 -7.73 -22.99 28.19
C GLU A 222 -7.81 -21.80 27.21
N HIS A 223 -8.96 -21.13 27.15
CA HIS A 223 -9.15 -19.97 26.27
C HIS A 223 -8.25 -18.79 26.64
N LEU A 224 -8.01 -18.51 27.92
CA LEU A 224 -7.05 -17.49 28.36
C LEU A 224 -5.61 -17.87 27.99
N GLY A 225 -5.26 -19.16 28.03
CA GLY A 225 -4.00 -19.69 27.53
C GLY A 225 -3.84 -19.49 26.03
N THR A 226 -4.89 -19.79 25.25
CA THR A 226 -4.94 -19.51 23.80
C THR A 226 -4.85 -18.01 23.50
N LEU A 227 -5.53 -17.16 24.28
CA LEU A 227 -5.43 -15.70 24.11
C LEU A 227 -4.01 -15.20 24.39
N LYS A 228 -3.37 -15.69 25.46
CA LYS A 228 -1.97 -15.35 25.77
C LYS A 228 -1.00 -15.79 24.68
N SER A 229 -1.22 -16.95 24.07
CA SER A 229 -0.38 -17.41 22.95
C SER A 229 -0.62 -16.62 21.67
N LEU A 230 -1.86 -16.16 21.42
CA LEU A 230 -2.20 -15.32 20.27
C LEU A 230 -1.74 -13.86 20.43
N SER A 231 -1.91 -13.26 21.62
CA SER A 231 -1.55 -11.87 21.91
C SER A 231 -0.05 -11.67 22.16
N GLY A 232 0.65 -12.75 22.55
CA GLY A 232 2.08 -12.78 22.81
C GLY A 232 2.46 -12.03 24.08
N SER A 233 2.77 -12.76 25.16
CA SER A 233 3.71 -12.24 26.17
C SER A 233 5.07 -11.89 25.53
N GLY A 234 5.41 -12.56 24.41
CA GLY A 234 6.59 -12.30 23.59
C GLY A 234 6.62 -10.95 22.87
N PHE A 235 5.50 -10.24 22.65
CA PHE A 235 5.52 -8.95 21.95
C PHE A 235 6.23 -7.88 22.74
N PHE A 236 5.77 -7.63 23.97
CA PHE A 236 6.36 -6.62 24.84
C PHE A 236 7.75 -7.03 25.32
N ASP A 237 8.00 -8.34 25.48
CA ASP A 237 9.33 -8.85 25.83
C ASP A 237 10.33 -8.77 24.67
N ALA A 238 9.92 -9.07 23.43
CA ALA A 238 10.77 -8.97 22.25
C ALA A 238 10.97 -7.51 21.82
N TRP A 239 9.94 -6.66 21.90
CA TRP A 239 10.10 -5.21 21.71
C TRP A 239 10.94 -4.59 22.83
N GLY A 240 10.73 -5.00 24.07
CA GLY A 240 11.56 -4.61 25.20
C GLY A 240 13.02 -5.00 24.98
N LYS A 241 13.28 -6.23 24.52
CA LYS A 241 14.63 -6.70 24.15
C LYS A 241 15.19 -5.97 22.93
N VAL A 242 14.45 -5.82 21.83
CA VAL A 242 14.92 -5.12 20.62
C VAL A 242 15.17 -3.64 20.90
N ALA A 243 14.28 -2.96 21.63
CA ALA A 243 14.47 -1.57 22.03
C ALA A 243 15.68 -1.43 22.98
N LYS A 244 15.81 -2.32 23.97
CA LYS A 244 16.93 -2.32 24.92
C LYS A 244 18.26 -2.68 24.24
N THR A 245 18.29 -3.62 23.31
CA THR A 245 19.49 -4.00 22.55
C THR A 245 19.84 -2.98 21.47
N THR A 246 18.86 -2.32 20.85
CA THR A 246 19.11 -1.20 19.92
C THR A 246 19.61 0.02 20.67
N TYR A 247 19.04 0.34 21.84
CA TYR A 247 19.47 1.41 22.74
C TYR A 247 20.85 1.15 23.34
N ASN A 248 21.12 -0.06 23.82
CA ASN A 248 22.42 -0.45 24.35
C ASN A 248 23.47 -0.58 23.24
N GLY A 249 23.11 -1.08 22.06
CA GLY A 249 24.01 -1.20 20.91
C GLY A 249 24.39 0.15 20.31
N THR A 250 23.46 1.10 20.21
CA THR A 250 23.79 2.48 19.80
C THR A 250 24.66 3.19 20.83
N THR A 251 24.39 3.03 22.12
CA THR A 251 25.20 3.66 23.18
C THR A 251 26.60 3.01 23.35
N HIS A 252 26.76 1.72 23.05
CA HIS A 252 28.05 1.02 23.11
C HIS A 252 28.92 1.26 21.87
N VAL A 253 28.34 1.34 20.66
CA VAL A 253 29.06 1.72 19.43
C VAL A 253 29.55 3.16 19.47
N LEU A 254 28.78 4.05 20.11
CA LEU A 254 29.19 5.44 20.34
C LEU A 254 30.30 5.58 21.40
N LYS A 255 30.43 4.63 22.34
CA LYS A 255 31.43 4.68 23.42
C LYS A 255 32.71 3.88 23.14
N ASN A 256 32.62 2.70 22.54
CA ASN A 256 33.71 1.71 22.53
C ASN A 256 34.16 1.25 21.13
N GLY A 257 33.58 1.80 20.04
CA GLY A 257 33.95 1.42 18.67
C GLY A 257 33.47 0.03 18.24
N TRP A 258 33.67 -0.30 16.96
CA TRP A 258 33.03 -1.44 16.27
C TRP A 258 33.48 -2.85 16.71
N SER A 259 34.52 -3.02 17.55
CA SER A 259 35.13 -4.34 17.80
C SER A 259 34.33 -5.28 18.71
N ASP A 260 33.47 -4.76 19.59
CA ASP A 260 32.63 -5.57 20.51
C ASP A 260 31.21 -5.86 19.97
N SER A 261 30.89 -5.39 18.76
CA SER A 261 29.53 -5.46 18.20
C SER A 261 29.13 -6.87 17.72
N ASP A 262 30.08 -7.77 17.46
CA ASP A 262 29.81 -9.08 16.87
C ASP A 262 29.07 -10.04 17.82
N ALA A 263 29.37 -10.02 19.13
CA ALA A 263 28.68 -10.87 20.11
C ALA A 263 27.21 -10.44 20.32
N GLN A 264 26.97 -9.12 20.43
CA GLN A 264 25.61 -8.57 20.51
C GLN A 264 24.81 -8.78 19.22
N LEU A 265 25.47 -8.70 18.05
CA LEU A 265 24.85 -9.04 16.76
C LEU A 265 24.48 -10.53 16.68
N GLN A 266 25.24 -11.44 17.30
CA GLN A 266 24.90 -12.87 17.34
C GLN A 266 23.75 -13.17 18.30
N GLU A 267 23.71 -12.52 19.47
CA GLU A 267 22.60 -12.63 20.41
C GLU A 267 21.30 -12.04 19.83
N MET A 268 21.38 -10.90 19.13
CA MET A 268 20.27 -10.37 18.33
C MET A 268 19.82 -11.36 17.27
N LYS A 269 20.74 -12.00 16.53
CA LYS A 269 20.40 -12.99 15.49
C LYS A 269 19.70 -14.22 16.07
N GLY A 270 20.14 -14.71 17.23
CA GLY A 270 19.49 -15.82 17.94
C GLY A 270 18.08 -15.48 18.39
N SER A 271 17.93 -14.34 19.08
CA SER A 271 16.63 -13.82 19.51
C SER A 271 15.66 -13.58 18.34
N LEU A 272 16.16 -13.01 17.24
CA LEU A 272 15.37 -12.80 16.02
C LEU A 272 15.00 -14.12 15.33
N ARG A 273 15.86 -15.14 15.38
CA ARG A 273 15.59 -16.47 14.81
C ARG A 273 14.48 -17.17 15.59
N ASP A 274 14.56 -17.17 16.91
CA ASP A 274 13.57 -17.83 17.76
C ASP A 274 12.24 -17.07 17.73
N ALA A 275 12.29 -15.72 17.68
CA ALA A 275 11.12 -14.91 17.35
C ALA A 275 10.55 -15.29 15.98
N TRP A 276 11.37 -15.45 14.93
CA TRP A 276 10.91 -15.76 13.56
C TRP A 276 10.01 -17.01 13.44
N TYR A 277 10.16 -18.01 14.31
CA TYR A 277 9.35 -19.23 14.23
C TYR A 277 8.08 -19.20 15.09
N ASN A 278 7.91 -18.18 15.92
CA ASN A 278 6.70 -18.02 16.72
C ASN A 278 5.50 -17.54 15.87
N LYS A 279 4.28 -17.86 16.32
CA LYS A 279 3.01 -17.47 15.67
C LYS A 279 2.28 -16.35 16.42
N ASP A 280 2.95 -15.67 17.34
CA ASP A 280 2.38 -14.56 18.09
C ASP A 280 2.31 -13.27 17.24
N LEU A 281 1.47 -12.33 17.67
CA LEU A 281 1.27 -11.05 17.00
C LEU A 281 2.58 -10.29 16.76
N ALA A 282 3.53 -10.41 17.69
CA ALA A 282 4.84 -9.79 17.62
C ALA A 282 5.65 -10.23 16.42
N THR A 283 5.73 -11.55 16.27
CA THR A 283 6.49 -12.17 15.20
C THR A 283 5.87 -11.85 13.86
N ILE A 284 4.54 -11.88 13.79
CA ILE A 284 3.80 -11.50 12.59
C ILE A 284 4.15 -10.06 12.21
N ALA A 285 4.07 -9.10 13.15
CA ALA A 285 4.41 -7.70 12.90
C ALA A 285 5.89 -7.49 12.50
N LEU A 286 6.81 -8.20 13.15
CA LEU A 286 8.24 -8.16 12.84
C LEU A 286 8.52 -8.67 11.43
N LYS A 287 7.95 -9.82 11.06
CA LYS A 287 8.06 -10.38 9.70
C LYS A 287 7.49 -9.42 8.66
N PHE A 288 6.33 -8.80 8.93
CA PHE A 288 5.72 -7.84 8.00
C PHE A 288 6.66 -6.67 7.74
N THR A 289 7.21 -6.10 8.82
CA THR A 289 8.11 -4.97 8.75
C THR A 289 9.40 -5.33 8.01
N ALA A 290 10.02 -6.47 8.34
CA ALA A 290 11.23 -6.94 7.68
C ALA A 290 11.01 -7.16 6.17
N MET A 291 9.92 -7.83 5.79
CA MET A 291 9.59 -8.11 4.39
C MET A 291 9.29 -6.84 3.60
N ALA A 292 8.57 -5.89 4.20
CA ALA A 292 8.30 -4.59 3.59
C ALA A 292 9.60 -3.81 3.34
N ILE A 293 10.51 -3.77 4.32
CA ILE A 293 11.81 -3.10 4.19
C ILE A 293 12.66 -3.76 3.11
N ILE A 294 12.76 -5.09 3.09
CA ILE A 294 13.58 -5.81 2.10
C ILE A 294 13.00 -5.62 0.69
N SER A 295 11.68 -5.77 0.53
CA SER A 295 11.01 -5.55 -0.76
C SER A 295 11.21 -4.12 -1.26
N TYR A 296 11.03 -3.12 -0.38
CA TYR A 296 11.24 -1.72 -0.71
C TYR A 296 12.70 -1.46 -1.13
N LYS A 297 13.68 -1.90 -0.34
CA LYS A 297 15.10 -1.72 -0.67
C LYS A 297 15.45 -2.37 -2.00
N ALA A 298 14.99 -3.61 -2.23
CA ALA A 298 15.26 -4.33 -3.47
C ALA A 298 14.68 -3.58 -4.70
N ALA A 299 13.44 -3.11 -4.60
CA ALA A 299 12.81 -2.31 -5.64
C ALA A 299 13.54 -0.97 -5.89
N GLN A 300 13.93 -0.25 -4.83
CA GLN A 300 14.65 1.02 -4.96
C GLN A 300 16.05 0.85 -5.57
N TYR A 301 16.82 -0.15 -5.12
CA TYR A 301 18.13 -0.44 -5.73
C TYR A 301 17.99 -0.85 -7.19
N PHE A 302 16.95 -1.63 -7.53
CA PHE A 302 16.66 -1.97 -8.91
C PHE A 302 16.36 -0.72 -9.76
N ALA A 303 15.48 0.16 -9.29
CA ALA A 303 15.14 1.41 -9.96
C ALA A 303 16.36 2.34 -10.15
N LEU A 304 17.23 2.43 -9.14
CA LEU A 304 18.46 3.22 -9.20
C LEU A 304 19.47 2.67 -10.21
N ARG A 305 19.73 1.37 -10.20
CA ARG A 305 20.67 0.75 -11.15
C ARG A 305 20.14 0.84 -12.59
N TRP A 306 18.84 0.64 -12.77
CA TRP A 306 18.20 0.85 -14.06
C TRP A 306 18.26 2.31 -14.50
N ARG A 307 18.04 3.28 -13.60
CA ARG A 307 18.21 4.71 -13.90
C ARG A 307 19.64 4.99 -14.37
N LEU A 308 20.64 4.55 -13.59
CA LEU A 308 22.06 4.79 -13.90
C LEU A 308 22.43 4.25 -15.29
N TRP A 309 22.05 3.01 -15.56
CA TRP A 309 22.27 2.39 -16.87
C TRP A 309 21.56 3.15 -18.00
N SER A 310 20.28 3.51 -17.79
CA SER A 310 19.47 4.16 -18.83
C SER A 310 20.00 5.55 -19.16
N THR A 311 20.34 6.35 -18.15
CA THR A 311 20.94 7.67 -18.35
C THR A 311 22.27 7.54 -19.09
N GLY A 312 23.12 6.58 -18.73
CA GLY A 312 24.37 6.31 -19.45
C GLY A 312 24.16 5.89 -20.90
N TYR A 313 23.22 4.97 -21.13
CA TYR A 313 22.85 4.49 -22.46
C TYR A 313 22.36 5.60 -23.39
N TYR A 314 21.41 6.44 -22.92
CA TYR A 314 20.89 7.54 -23.71
C TYR A 314 21.91 8.67 -23.89
N THR A 315 22.74 8.94 -22.88
CA THR A 315 23.84 9.91 -22.99
C THR A 315 24.83 9.49 -24.05
N ASN A 316 25.31 8.23 -24.02
CA ASN A 316 26.28 7.75 -25.00
C ASN A 316 25.73 7.80 -26.43
N ARG A 317 24.46 7.38 -26.62
CA ARG A 317 23.81 7.47 -27.94
C ARG A 317 23.70 8.91 -28.43
N TRP A 318 23.44 9.86 -27.54
CA TRP A 318 23.29 11.27 -27.90
C TRP A 318 24.62 11.96 -28.24
N THR A 319 25.71 11.60 -27.55
CA THR A 319 27.04 12.19 -27.77
C THR A 319 27.81 11.52 -28.92
N THR A 320 27.51 10.26 -29.21
CA THR A 320 28.16 9.50 -30.30
C THR A 320 27.94 10.18 -31.66
N SER A 321 28.98 10.16 -32.50
CA SER A 321 28.98 10.68 -33.87
C SER A 321 28.56 12.15 -34.03
N SER A 322 28.48 12.95 -32.97
CA SER A 322 27.86 14.31 -33.01
C SER A 322 26.34 14.30 -33.26
N ALA A 323 25.63 13.26 -32.81
CA ALA A 323 24.17 13.19 -32.91
C ALA A 323 23.49 14.40 -32.24
N TYR A 324 24.02 14.90 -31.12
CA TYR A 324 23.53 16.11 -30.46
C TYR A 324 23.46 17.34 -31.37
N MET A 325 24.49 17.59 -32.20
CA MET A 325 24.48 18.71 -33.16
C MET A 325 23.44 18.50 -34.26
N ARG A 326 23.36 17.29 -34.80
CA ARG A 326 22.40 16.98 -35.87
C ARG A 326 20.97 17.06 -35.37
N MET A 327 20.71 16.60 -34.15
CA MET A 327 19.39 16.73 -33.54
C MET A 327 18.99 18.19 -33.35
N ARG A 328 19.91 19.03 -32.89
CA ARG A 328 19.68 20.48 -32.78
C ARG A 328 19.30 21.12 -34.12
N ASN A 329 19.90 20.66 -35.22
CA ASN A 329 19.72 21.29 -36.54
C ASN A 329 18.55 20.70 -37.35
N LEU A 330 18.16 19.44 -37.10
CA LEU A 330 17.18 18.70 -37.92
C LEU A 330 15.85 18.43 -37.21
N PHE A 331 15.84 18.38 -35.87
CA PHE A 331 14.68 18.01 -35.09
C PHE A 331 14.32 19.14 -34.12
N ASN A 332 13.63 20.16 -34.63
CA ASN A 332 13.21 21.33 -33.84
C ASN A 332 12.09 21.02 -32.82
N ASN A 333 11.50 19.81 -32.86
CA ASN A 333 10.39 19.39 -31.99
C ASN A 333 10.85 18.72 -30.68
N ILE A 334 12.16 18.55 -30.45
CA ILE A 334 12.68 17.93 -29.21
C ILE A 334 13.25 19.02 -28.31
N ASP A 335 12.37 19.56 -27.47
CA ASP A 335 12.76 20.57 -26.49
C ASP A 335 13.66 19.99 -25.39
N ASN A 336 14.79 20.65 -25.18
CA ASN A 336 15.75 20.47 -24.09
C ASN A 336 16.21 19.00 -23.87
N PRO A 337 16.97 18.41 -24.81
CA PRO A 337 17.42 17.02 -24.72
C PRO A 337 18.22 16.71 -23.44
N ALA A 338 18.96 17.67 -22.90
CA ALA A 338 19.68 17.51 -21.63
C ALA A 338 18.72 17.25 -20.46
N GLN A 339 17.64 18.03 -20.35
CA GLN A 339 16.61 17.81 -19.35
C GLN A 339 15.89 16.46 -19.54
N ARG A 340 15.67 16.04 -20.79
CA ARG A 340 15.05 14.73 -21.09
C ARG A 340 15.91 13.57 -20.58
N ILE A 341 17.22 13.60 -20.85
CA ILE A 341 18.16 12.55 -20.41
C ILE A 341 18.29 12.49 -18.88
N GLU A 342 18.15 13.63 -18.20
CA GLU A 342 18.23 13.72 -16.73
C GLU A 342 16.93 13.25 -16.05
N GLN A 343 15.77 13.77 -16.50
CA GLN A 343 14.49 13.60 -15.79
C GLN A 343 13.71 12.37 -16.23
N ASP A 344 13.65 12.10 -17.53
CA ASP A 344 12.71 11.11 -18.05
C ASP A 344 13.13 9.66 -17.66
N PRO A 345 14.41 9.23 -17.78
CA PRO A 345 14.84 7.93 -17.26
C PRO A 345 14.54 7.75 -15.78
N ALA A 346 14.73 8.80 -14.96
CA ALA A 346 14.46 8.75 -13.52
C ALA A 346 12.98 8.51 -13.22
N LYS A 347 12.09 9.29 -13.85
CA LYS A 347 10.63 9.16 -13.69
C LYS A 347 10.13 7.83 -14.24
N PHE A 348 10.65 7.41 -15.38
CA PHE A 348 10.25 6.17 -16.03
C PHE A 348 10.65 4.95 -15.20
N THR A 349 11.91 4.83 -14.75
CA THR A 349 12.34 3.64 -13.99
C THR A 349 11.66 3.56 -12.62
N ALA A 350 11.51 4.67 -11.92
CA ALA A 350 10.78 4.71 -10.65
C ALA A 350 9.31 4.29 -10.83
N GLY A 351 8.63 4.85 -11.84
CA GLY A 351 7.25 4.50 -12.19
C GLY A 351 7.10 3.04 -12.61
N ALA A 352 7.97 2.56 -13.50
CA ALA A 352 7.94 1.19 -14.00
C ALA A 352 8.14 0.16 -12.89
N VAL A 353 9.16 0.34 -12.03
CA VAL A 353 9.41 -0.58 -10.91
C VAL A 353 8.24 -0.58 -9.92
N SER A 354 7.72 0.60 -9.56
CA SER A 354 6.57 0.70 -8.67
C SER A 354 5.31 0.05 -9.25
N LEU A 355 5.08 0.16 -10.56
CA LEU A 355 3.95 -0.49 -11.22
C LEU A 355 4.15 -2.00 -11.34
N MET A 356 5.36 -2.47 -11.64
CA MET A 356 5.68 -3.91 -11.69
C MET A 356 5.45 -4.59 -10.33
N THR A 357 5.95 -4.00 -9.24
CA THR A 357 5.74 -4.55 -7.89
C THR A 357 4.28 -4.44 -7.48
N GLY A 358 3.61 -3.33 -7.80
CA GLY A 358 2.19 -3.12 -7.52
C GLY A 358 1.26 -4.10 -8.23
N VAL A 359 1.44 -4.31 -9.54
CA VAL A 359 0.66 -5.27 -10.34
C VAL A 359 0.89 -6.69 -9.83
N THR A 360 2.14 -7.05 -9.51
CA THR A 360 2.45 -8.37 -8.97
C THR A 360 1.80 -8.57 -7.60
N SER A 361 1.91 -7.58 -6.71
CA SER A 361 1.24 -7.60 -5.41
C SER A 361 -0.27 -7.77 -5.55
N ALA A 362 -0.90 -7.00 -6.44
CA ALA A 362 -2.33 -7.09 -6.71
C ALA A 362 -2.71 -8.48 -7.27
N GLY A 363 -1.96 -9.01 -8.23
CA GLY A 363 -2.22 -10.33 -8.81
C GLY A 363 -2.09 -11.48 -7.80
N ILE A 364 -1.03 -11.47 -6.99
CA ILE A 364 -0.83 -12.48 -5.94
C ILE A 364 -1.92 -12.38 -4.87
N THR A 365 -2.26 -11.15 -4.46
CA THR A 365 -3.36 -10.87 -3.51
C THR A 365 -4.68 -11.41 -4.05
N LEU A 366 -5.01 -11.13 -5.31
CA LEU A 366 -6.21 -11.66 -5.95
C LEU A 366 -6.22 -13.18 -5.93
N GLY A 367 -5.14 -13.85 -6.35
CA GLY A 367 -5.07 -15.31 -6.35
C GLY A 367 -5.24 -15.91 -4.95
N ALA A 368 -4.50 -15.41 -3.96
CA ALA A 368 -4.50 -15.93 -2.60
C ALA A 368 -5.87 -15.75 -1.92
N PHE A 369 -6.41 -14.53 -1.92
CA PHE A 369 -7.66 -14.23 -1.22
C PHE A 369 -8.90 -14.72 -1.99
N SER A 370 -8.84 -14.84 -3.32
CA SER A 370 -9.92 -15.50 -4.07
C SER A 370 -10.01 -16.99 -3.74
N SER A 371 -8.87 -17.67 -3.64
CA SER A 371 -8.81 -19.07 -3.18
C SER A 371 -9.37 -19.22 -1.76
N GLN A 372 -9.02 -18.29 -0.86
CA GLN A 372 -9.54 -18.27 0.51
C GLN A 372 -11.05 -18.06 0.56
N LEU A 373 -11.60 -17.10 -0.19
CA LEU A 373 -13.07 -16.89 -0.28
C LEU A 373 -13.80 -18.09 -0.90
N TRP A 374 -13.16 -18.78 -1.84
CA TRP A 374 -13.71 -20.00 -2.42
C TRP A 374 -13.78 -21.14 -1.39
N ALA A 375 -12.71 -21.30 -0.59
CA ALA A 375 -12.62 -22.33 0.44
C ALA A 375 -13.62 -22.16 1.60
N MET A 376 -14.18 -20.96 1.78
CA MET A 376 -15.22 -20.69 2.80
C MET A 376 -16.59 -21.32 2.49
N GLY A 377 -16.74 -21.91 1.30
CA GLY A 377 -17.90 -22.72 0.96
C GLY A 377 -19.07 -21.93 0.38
N PRO A 378 -20.26 -22.56 0.31
CA PRO A 378 -21.39 -21.98 -0.37
C PRO A 378 -22.02 -20.81 0.41
N LEU A 379 -22.43 -19.78 -0.32
CA LEU A 379 -23.28 -18.71 0.21
C LEU A 379 -24.65 -18.80 -0.48
N PHE A 380 -25.73 -18.91 0.31
CA PHE A 380 -27.10 -19.11 -0.19
C PHE A 380 -27.23 -20.28 -1.19
N GLY A 381 -26.50 -21.38 -0.96
CA GLY A 381 -26.51 -22.57 -1.84
C GLY A 381 -25.62 -22.47 -3.07
N VAL A 382 -24.95 -21.35 -3.31
CA VAL A 382 -24.01 -21.17 -4.43
C VAL A 382 -22.59 -21.42 -3.97
N ALA A 383 -21.94 -22.46 -4.51
CA ALA A 383 -20.53 -22.78 -4.24
C ALA A 383 -19.61 -21.60 -4.60
N GLY A 384 -18.70 -21.25 -3.69
CA GLY A 384 -17.84 -20.07 -3.85
C GLY A 384 -18.61 -18.75 -3.82
N GLY A 385 -19.80 -18.71 -3.23
CA GLY A 385 -20.67 -17.54 -3.31
C GLY A 385 -20.07 -16.27 -2.67
N PHE A 386 -19.19 -16.39 -1.67
CA PHE A 386 -18.42 -15.24 -1.15
C PHE A 386 -17.42 -14.68 -2.18
N PHE A 387 -16.80 -15.55 -2.98
CA PHE A 387 -15.93 -15.13 -4.09
C PHE A 387 -16.76 -14.41 -5.16
N TRP A 388 -17.90 -14.96 -5.57
CA TRP A 388 -18.77 -14.35 -6.57
C TRP A 388 -19.34 -13.00 -6.11
N LEU A 389 -19.72 -12.89 -4.83
CA LEU A 389 -20.14 -11.62 -4.24
C LEU A 389 -19.04 -10.56 -4.33
N GLY A 390 -17.81 -10.92 -3.97
CA GLY A 390 -16.65 -10.02 -4.06
C GLY A 390 -16.31 -9.65 -5.49
N ALA A 391 -16.32 -10.61 -6.42
CA ALA A 391 -16.06 -10.38 -7.84
C ALA A 391 -17.12 -9.46 -8.46
N ALA A 392 -18.40 -9.70 -8.18
CA ALA A 392 -19.50 -8.85 -8.67
C ALA A 392 -19.39 -7.42 -8.12
N TYR A 393 -19.08 -7.29 -6.82
CA TYR A 393 -18.89 -5.99 -6.18
C TYR A 393 -17.72 -5.21 -6.80
N ALA A 394 -16.57 -5.87 -6.95
CA ALA A 394 -15.38 -5.23 -7.51
C ALA A 394 -15.54 -4.89 -9.00
N ALA A 395 -16.28 -5.72 -9.77
CA ALA A 395 -16.66 -5.41 -11.14
C ALA A 395 -17.56 -4.17 -11.22
N ALA A 396 -18.56 -4.08 -10.33
CA ALA A 396 -19.45 -2.91 -10.23
C ALA A 396 -18.68 -1.65 -9.85
N LEU A 397 -17.79 -1.73 -8.85
CA LEU A 397 -16.93 -0.62 -8.44
C LEU A 397 -16.03 -0.16 -9.59
N THR A 398 -15.37 -1.10 -10.28
CA THR A 398 -14.54 -0.78 -11.45
C THR A 398 -15.34 -0.08 -12.55
N ALA A 399 -16.53 -0.58 -12.86
CA ALA A 399 -17.41 0.02 -13.87
C ALA A 399 -17.85 1.45 -13.47
N LEU A 400 -18.20 1.65 -12.19
CA LEU A 400 -18.56 2.97 -11.65
C LEU A 400 -17.38 3.94 -11.74
N THR A 401 -16.18 3.51 -11.34
CA THR A 401 -15.01 4.40 -11.36
C THR A 401 -14.56 4.70 -12.79
N MET A 402 -14.61 3.72 -13.70
CA MET A 402 -14.36 3.97 -15.13
C MET A 402 -15.36 4.97 -15.70
N LYS A 403 -16.66 4.83 -15.37
CA LYS A 403 -17.70 5.75 -15.82
C LYS A 403 -17.50 7.17 -15.26
N ALA A 404 -17.12 7.28 -13.99
CA ALA A 404 -16.84 8.57 -13.33
C ALA A 404 -15.55 9.24 -13.87
N GLY A 405 -14.51 8.45 -14.15
CA GLY A 405 -13.19 8.93 -14.58
C GLY A 405 -13.00 9.09 -16.09
N TYR A 406 -13.91 8.56 -16.92
CA TYR A 406 -13.75 8.50 -18.39
C TYR A 406 -13.35 9.84 -19.04
N LYS A 407 -13.90 10.96 -18.55
CA LYS A 407 -13.63 12.29 -19.11
C LYS A 407 -12.33 12.92 -18.60
N LEU A 408 -11.77 12.45 -17.48
CA LEU A 408 -10.62 13.08 -16.81
C LEU A 408 -9.40 13.25 -17.73
N PRO A 409 -8.97 12.24 -18.52
CA PRO A 409 -7.82 12.39 -19.43
C PRO A 409 -8.04 13.44 -20.53
N SER A 410 -9.29 13.62 -20.97
CA SER A 410 -9.62 14.67 -21.96
C SER A 410 -9.54 16.07 -21.36
N ILE A 411 -9.98 16.22 -20.10
CA ILE A 411 -9.94 17.48 -19.36
C ILE A 411 -8.50 17.88 -19.04
N GLN A 412 -7.67 16.92 -18.60
CA GLN A 412 -6.25 17.16 -18.30
C GLN A 412 -5.45 17.54 -19.56
N ARG A 413 -5.74 16.92 -20.71
CA ARG A 413 -5.14 17.34 -21.98
C ARG A 413 -5.57 18.75 -22.38
N ALA A 414 -6.84 19.10 -22.18
CA ALA A 414 -7.31 20.47 -22.41
C ALA A 414 -6.65 21.48 -21.46
N GLN A 415 -6.38 21.08 -20.21
CA GLN A 415 -5.67 21.88 -19.21
C GLN A 415 -4.26 22.20 -19.70
N GLN A 416 -3.48 21.18 -20.05
CA GLN A 416 -2.11 21.33 -20.53
C GLN A 416 -2.01 22.26 -21.75
N ARG A 417 -2.96 22.18 -22.69
CA ARG A 417 -3.02 23.10 -23.85
C ARG A 417 -3.29 24.54 -23.44
N ARG A 418 -4.27 24.76 -22.55
CA ARG A 418 -4.62 26.11 -22.06
C ARG A 418 -3.48 26.73 -21.24
N ASP A 419 -2.78 25.93 -20.43
CA ASP A 419 -1.60 26.37 -19.68
C ASP A 419 -0.45 26.74 -20.61
N ALA A 420 -0.27 26.00 -21.71
CA ALA A 420 0.71 26.33 -22.74
C ALA A 420 0.38 27.66 -23.45
N ASP A 421 -0.88 27.87 -23.82
CA ASP A 421 -1.34 29.13 -24.42
C ASP A 421 -1.12 30.33 -23.47
N LEU A 422 -1.42 30.16 -22.18
CA LEU A 422 -1.15 31.18 -21.16
C LEU A 422 0.35 31.47 -21.04
N ARG A 423 1.18 30.43 -20.97
CA ARG A 423 2.65 30.57 -20.90
C ARG A 423 3.20 31.28 -22.14
N ALA A 424 2.66 31.01 -23.33
CA ALA A 424 3.08 31.68 -24.55
C ALA A 424 2.80 33.20 -24.55
N VAL A 425 1.69 33.64 -23.93
CA VAL A 425 1.43 35.08 -23.76
C VAL A 425 2.40 35.71 -22.76
N LEU A 426 2.69 35.02 -21.65
CA LEU A 426 3.65 35.52 -20.67
C LEU A 426 5.07 35.62 -21.24
N ASP A 427 5.48 34.67 -22.08
CA ASP A 427 6.78 34.69 -22.77
C ASP A 427 6.89 35.85 -23.77
N LYS A 428 5.78 36.22 -24.44
CA LYS A 428 5.70 37.41 -25.28
C LYS A 428 5.89 38.71 -24.50
N ILE A 429 5.37 38.79 -23.28
CA ILE A 429 5.59 39.95 -22.40
C ILE A 429 7.08 40.04 -22.03
N HIS A 430 7.71 38.92 -21.68
CA HIS A 430 9.13 38.88 -21.36
C HIS A 430 10.00 39.30 -22.56
N THR A 431 9.73 38.77 -23.75
CA THR A 431 10.51 39.07 -24.97
C THR A 431 10.31 40.48 -25.50
N ASN A 432 9.17 41.13 -25.22
CA ASN A 432 8.86 42.50 -25.66
C ASN A 432 8.82 43.51 -24.51
N ALA A 433 9.50 43.23 -23.40
CA ALA A 433 9.42 44.05 -22.19
C ALA A 433 9.76 45.53 -22.43
N ASP A 434 10.81 45.81 -23.22
CA ASP A 434 11.24 47.18 -23.53
C ASP A 434 10.19 47.95 -24.33
N VAL A 435 9.54 47.29 -25.31
CA VAL A 435 8.49 47.88 -26.15
C VAL A 435 7.25 48.18 -25.33
N ILE A 436 6.88 47.28 -24.42
CA ILE A 436 5.73 47.45 -23.52
C ILE A 436 5.99 48.62 -22.57
N ALA A 437 7.18 48.70 -21.97
CA ALA A 437 7.55 49.76 -21.03
C ALA A 437 7.64 51.14 -21.71
N GLN A 438 8.18 51.21 -22.93
CA GLN A 438 8.26 52.46 -23.70
C GLN A 438 6.87 52.97 -24.08
N ASN A 439 5.98 52.07 -24.52
CA ASN A 439 4.63 52.44 -24.97
C ASN A 439 3.59 52.50 -23.84
N LYS A 440 3.94 52.13 -22.60
CA LYS A 440 3.06 52.08 -21.42
C LYS A 440 1.77 51.27 -21.66
N THR A 441 1.91 50.10 -22.31
CA THR A 441 0.77 49.24 -22.71
C THR A 441 0.50 48.09 -21.74
N GLU A 442 0.96 48.17 -20.49
CA GLU A 442 0.87 47.09 -19.50
C GLU A 442 -0.57 46.67 -19.20
N SER A 443 -1.53 47.60 -19.28
CA SER A 443 -2.96 47.32 -19.09
C SER A 443 -3.54 46.40 -20.16
N VAL A 444 -3.10 46.55 -21.41
CA VAL A 444 -3.53 45.73 -22.55
C VAL A 444 -2.98 44.30 -22.41
N GLU A 445 -1.71 44.18 -22.07
CA GLU A 445 -1.08 42.87 -21.83
C GLU A 445 -1.71 42.14 -20.65
N ARG A 446 -2.04 42.86 -19.56
CA ARG A 446 -2.77 42.31 -18.41
C ARG A 446 -4.14 41.77 -18.79
N GLU A 447 -4.89 42.50 -19.61
CA GLU A 447 -6.20 42.05 -20.10
C GLU A 447 -6.06 40.80 -20.98
N LEU A 448 -5.03 40.74 -21.84
CA LEU A 448 -4.75 39.55 -22.65
C LEU A 448 -4.44 38.32 -21.79
N VAL A 449 -3.62 38.49 -20.75
CA VAL A 449 -3.33 37.43 -19.77
C VAL A 449 -4.62 37.00 -19.06
N ASN A 450 -5.44 37.93 -18.58
CA ASN A 450 -6.72 37.61 -17.91
C ASN A 450 -7.68 36.83 -18.81
N ARG A 451 -7.76 37.19 -20.10
CA ARG A 451 -8.55 36.46 -21.11
C ARG A 451 -8.07 35.03 -21.33
N ARG A 452 -6.76 34.77 -21.19
CA ARG A 452 -6.19 33.40 -21.27
C ARG A 452 -6.29 32.64 -19.95
N LEU A 453 -6.24 33.34 -18.82
CA LEU A 453 -6.38 32.74 -17.50
C LEU A 453 -7.80 32.23 -17.22
N THR A 454 -8.82 32.95 -17.69
CA THR A 454 -10.23 32.56 -17.50
C THR A 454 -10.56 31.14 -18.00
N PRO A 455 -10.23 30.74 -19.25
CA PRO A 455 -10.47 29.38 -19.71
C PRO A 455 -9.59 28.35 -18.99
N VAL A 456 -8.39 28.70 -18.55
CA VAL A 456 -7.55 27.82 -17.69
C VAL A 456 -8.33 27.47 -16.42
N MET A 457 -8.78 28.49 -15.68
CA MET A 457 -9.53 28.29 -14.43
C MET A 457 -10.85 27.55 -14.64
N LYS A 458 -11.59 27.87 -15.71
CA LYS A 458 -12.84 27.15 -16.04
C LYS A 458 -12.61 25.67 -16.31
N ASN A 459 -11.46 25.29 -16.89
CA ASN A 459 -11.13 23.88 -17.10
C ASN A 459 -10.69 23.20 -15.80
N SER A 460 -9.93 23.88 -14.94
CA SER A 460 -9.58 23.40 -13.61
C SER A 460 -10.82 23.10 -12.76
N VAL A 461 -11.85 23.96 -12.80
CA VAL A 461 -13.14 23.69 -12.12
C VAL A 461 -13.84 22.43 -12.67
N ARG A 462 -13.76 22.17 -13.99
CA ARG A 462 -14.30 20.93 -14.58
C ARG A 462 -13.49 19.71 -14.16
N GLU A 463 -12.18 19.85 -14.00
CA GLU A 463 -11.31 18.81 -13.46
C GLU A 463 -11.70 18.49 -12.01
N ILE A 464 -11.83 19.51 -11.15
CA ILE A 464 -12.30 19.36 -9.77
C ILE A 464 -13.65 18.64 -9.73
N GLY A 465 -14.64 19.06 -10.53
CA GLY A 465 -15.94 18.41 -10.57
C GLY A 465 -15.91 16.94 -11.02
N THR A 466 -14.89 16.55 -11.80
CA THR A 466 -14.67 15.14 -12.20
C THR A 466 -13.95 14.36 -11.09
N GLN A 467 -12.98 14.99 -10.42
CA GLN A 467 -12.30 14.41 -9.25
C GLN A 467 -13.28 14.20 -8.09
N VAL A 468 -14.18 15.15 -7.81
CA VAL A 468 -15.23 15.00 -6.78
C VAL A 468 -16.13 13.80 -7.07
N LYS A 469 -16.47 13.52 -8.34
CA LYS A 469 -17.23 12.31 -8.69
C LYS A 469 -16.46 11.03 -8.42
N LEU A 470 -15.16 11.02 -8.71
CA LEU A 470 -14.27 9.89 -8.38
C LEU A 470 -14.19 9.69 -6.86
N ILE A 471 -13.99 10.76 -6.11
CA ILE A 471 -13.99 10.73 -4.64
C ILE A 471 -15.33 10.23 -4.11
N LEU A 472 -16.46 10.66 -4.68
CA LEU A 472 -17.78 10.19 -4.26
C LEU A 472 -17.94 8.69 -4.49
N VAL A 473 -17.51 8.18 -5.66
CA VAL A 473 -17.55 6.73 -5.94
C VAL A 473 -16.67 5.97 -4.97
N ASP A 474 -15.43 6.43 -4.72
CA ASP A 474 -14.51 5.80 -3.79
C ASP A 474 -15.02 5.85 -2.34
N ALA A 475 -15.51 7.00 -1.89
CA ALA A 475 -16.01 7.18 -0.52
C ALA A 475 -17.31 6.41 -0.26
N THR A 476 -18.17 6.21 -1.26
CA THR A 476 -19.44 5.49 -1.11
C THR A 476 -19.27 4.01 -1.46
N ALA A 477 -18.99 3.71 -2.72
CA ALA A 477 -18.83 2.35 -3.23
C ALA A 477 -17.48 1.72 -2.88
N GLY A 478 -16.47 2.45 -2.41
CA GLY A 478 -15.30 1.84 -1.79
C GLY A 478 -15.62 1.39 -0.36
N ASN A 479 -16.11 2.29 0.50
CA ASN A 479 -16.35 1.98 1.91
C ASN A 479 -17.50 1.00 2.17
N LEU A 480 -18.46 0.86 1.25
CA LEU A 480 -19.51 -0.16 1.36
C LEU A 480 -18.95 -1.60 1.35
N SER A 481 -17.70 -1.83 0.94
CA SER A 481 -17.06 -3.15 1.01
C SER A 481 -16.83 -3.63 2.44
N ILE A 482 -16.78 -2.69 3.40
CA ILE A 482 -16.51 -2.99 4.81
C ILE A 482 -17.74 -3.64 5.48
N PRO A 483 -18.96 -3.06 5.45
CA PRO A 483 -20.12 -3.66 6.13
C PRO A 483 -20.72 -4.88 5.41
N ILE A 484 -20.57 -5.02 4.09
CA ILE A 484 -21.24 -6.09 3.32
C ILE A 484 -20.93 -7.50 3.87
N PRO A 485 -19.66 -7.89 4.10
CA PRO A 485 -19.35 -9.20 4.66
C PRO A 485 -19.92 -9.42 6.07
N TRP A 486 -20.01 -8.36 6.89
CA TRP A 486 -20.60 -8.46 8.22
C TRP A 486 -22.09 -8.72 8.15
N ILE A 487 -22.82 -8.03 7.27
CA ILE A 487 -24.26 -8.21 7.08
C ILE A 487 -24.55 -9.63 6.57
N VAL A 488 -23.83 -10.07 5.54
CA VAL A 488 -24.02 -11.41 4.97
C VAL A 488 -23.62 -12.50 5.95
N GLY A 489 -22.48 -12.32 6.62
CA GLY A 489 -21.97 -13.27 7.61
C GLY A 489 -22.86 -13.37 8.86
N ALA A 490 -23.51 -12.28 9.27
CA ALA A 490 -24.42 -12.27 10.41
C ALA A 490 -25.58 -13.26 10.25
N PHE A 491 -26.12 -13.44 9.04
CA PHE A 491 -27.13 -14.47 8.79
C PHE A 491 -26.61 -15.88 9.03
N GLY A 492 -25.37 -16.18 8.62
CA GLY A 492 -24.73 -17.46 8.86
C GLY A 492 -24.42 -17.71 10.34
N VAL A 493 -24.03 -16.66 11.08
CA VAL A 493 -23.84 -16.73 12.54
C VAL A 493 -25.17 -16.97 13.25
N ALA A 494 -26.23 -16.26 12.85
CA ALA A 494 -27.57 -16.44 13.40
C ALA A 494 -28.15 -17.85 13.10
N ALA A 495 -27.81 -18.43 11.95
CA ALA A 495 -28.18 -19.80 11.58
C ALA A 495 -27.28 -20.88 12.22
N GLY A 496 -26.22 -20.51 12.94
CA GLY A 496 -25.27 -21.44 13.54
C GLY A 496 -24.33 -22.14 12.54
N THR A 497 -24.33 -21.73 11.27
CA THR A 497 -23.50 -22.33 10.20
C THR A 497 -22.13 -21.67 10.05
N ALA A 498 -21.89 -20.54 10.73
CA ALA A 498 -20.63 -19.81 10.72
C ALA A 498 -20.32 -19.23 12.10
N SER A 499 -19.03 -19.07 12.44
CA SER A 499 -18.60 -18.39 13.66
C SER A 499 -18.29 -16.91 13.40
N MET A 500 -18.20 -16.09 14.45
CA MET A 500 -17.83 -14.67 14.30
C MET A 500 -16.41 -14.52 13.71
N GLY A 501 -15.50 -15.44 14.03
CA GLY A 501 -14.18 -15.51 13.42
C GLY A 501 -14.19 -15.82 11.93
N THR A 502 -15.11 -16.70 11.47
CA THR A 502 -15.32 -16.91 10.03
C THR A 502 -15.77 -15.62 9.35
N VAL A 503 -16.69 -14.86 9.96
CA VAL A 503 -17.14 -13.57 9.42
C VAL A 503 -16.00 -12.55 9.35
N SER A 504 -15.17 -12.46 10.39
CA SER A 504 -13.97 -11.60 10.39
C SER A 504 -13.00 -11.99 9.27
N MET A 505 -12.76 -13.29 9.06
CA MET A 505 -11.89 -13.79 8.00
C MET A 505 -12.46 -13.51 6.60
N ILE A 506 -13.78 -13.69 6.39
CA ILE A 506 -14.47 -13.33 5.14
C ILE A 506 -14.30 -11.82 4.90
N ASN A 507 -14.56 -10.99 5.91
CA ASN A 507 -14.44 -9.55 5.81
C ASN A 507 -13.03 -9.12 5.39
N TYR A 508 -12.03 -9.71 6.02
CA TYR A 508 -10.63 -9.46 5.70
C TYR A 508 -10.31 -9.83 4.24
N ALA A 509 -10.65 -11.06 3.83
CA ALA A 509 -10.37 -11.54 2.47
C ALA A 509 -11.12 -10.75 1.40
N PHE A 510 -12.39 -10.40 1.65
CA PHE A 510 -13.24 -9.60 0.75
C PHE A 510 -12.63 -8.22 0.47
N ASN A 511 -12.17 -7.52 1.52
CA ASN A 511 -11.53 -6.20 1.38
C ASN A 511 -10.20 -6.29 0.64
N ARG A 512 -9.43 -7.39 0.80
CA ARG A 512 -8.19 -7.62 0.06
C ARG A 512 -8.45 -7.82 -1.44
N VAL A 513 -9.46 -8.63 -1.80
CA VAL A 513 -9.86 -8.82 -3.21
C VAL A 513 -10.32 -7.50 -3.83
N THR A 514 -11.20 -6.78 -3.14
CA THR A 514 -11.73 -5.48 -3.63
C THR A 514 -10.62 -4.46 -3.84
N SER A 515 -9.69 -4.36 -2.89
CA SER A 515 -8.53 -3.46 -2.98
C SER A 515 -7.61 -3.81 -4.14
N ALA A 516 -7.35 -5.10 -4.35
CA ALA A 516 -6.46 -5.56 -5.40
C ALA A 516 -7.07 -5.39 -6.80
N MET A 517 -8.38 -5.58 -6.96
CA MET A 517 -9.08 -5.27 -8.22
C MET A 517 -9.06 -3.76 -8.53
N SER A 518 -9.12 -2.92 -7.51
CA SER A 518 -9.09 -1.46 -7.66
C SER A 518 -7.69 -0.90 -7.96
N PHE A 519 -6.64 -1.75 -7.98
CA PHE A 519 -5.25 -1.32 -8.19
C PHE A 519 -5.06 -0.44 -9.44
N VAL A 520 -5.59 -0.87 -10.59
CA VAL A 520 -5.38 -0.17 -11.87
C VAL A 520 -5.99 1.23 -11.83
N VAL A 521 -7.18 1.33 -11.25
CA VAL A 521 -7.91 2.59 -11.07
C VAL A 521 -7.13 3.51 -10.14
N ASN A 522 -6.67 2.99 -9.01
CA ASN A 522 -5.92 3.76 -8.01
C ASN A 522 -4.53 4.21 -8.51
N ARG A 523 -3.98 3.53 -9.51
CA ARG A 523 -2.68 3.86 -10.13
C ARG A 523 -2.81 4.50 -11.52
N PHE A 524 -4.01 4.93 -11.92
CA PHE A 524 -4.25 5.47 -13.26
C PHE A 524 -3.40 6.72 -13.58
N GLU A 525 -3.23 7.63 -12.62
CA GLU A 525 -2.37 8.80 -12.78
C GLU A 525 -0.91 8.39 -12.99
N GLN A 526 -0.40 7.46 -12.16
CA GLN A 526 0.96 6.94 -12.28
C GLN A 526 1.18 6.24 -13.63
N LEU A 527 0.21 5.46 -14.10
CA LEU A 527 0.23 4.85 -15.44
C LEU A 527 0.29 5.91 -16.55
N SER A 528 -0.50 6.97 -16.42
CA SER A 528 -0.54 8.08 -17.38
C SER A 528 0.79 8.85 -17.42
N GLN A 529 1.37 9.13 -16.25
CA GLN A 529 2.68 9.79 -16.13
C GLN A 529 3.82 8.92 -16.68
N MET A 530 3.80 7.60 -16.40
CA MET A 530 4.78 6.66 -16.95
C MET A 530 4.67 6.60 -18.48
N LYS A 531 3.44 6.52 -19.02
CA LYS A 531 3.21 6.54 -20.48
C LYS A 531 3.75 7.82 -21.11
N ALA A 532 3.41 8.98 -20.57
CA ALA A 532 3.87 10.26 -21.10
C ALA A 532 5.41 10.34 -21.10
N THR A 533 6.05 9.84 -20.05
CA THR A 533 7.52 9.79 -19.96
C THR A 533 8.11 8.79 -20.96
N ALA A 534 7.50 7.61 -21.13
CA ALA A 534 7.89 6.63 -22.13
C ALA A 534 7.80 7.19 -23.56
N ASP A 535 6.72 7.90 -23.88
CA ASP A 535 6.51 8.52 -25.19
C ASP A 535 7.64 9.52 -25.49
N ARG A 536 8.08 10.30 -24.49
CA ARG A 536 9.20 11.24 -24.64
C ARG A 536 10.57 10.56 -24.83
N ILE A 537 10.87 9.53 -24.05
CA ILE A 537 12.12 8.76 -24.21
C ILE A 537 12.14 8.07 -25.57
N TYR A 538 11.01 7.51 -25.99
CA TYR A 538 10.88 6.87 -27.29
C TYR A 538 11.14 7.86 -28.44
N MET A 539 10.53 9.05 -28.40
CA MET A 539 10.76 10.08 -29.40
C MET A 539 12.20 10.56 -29.43
N PHE A 540 12.82 10.73 -28.26
CA PHE A 540 14.24 11.03 -28.16
C PHE A 540 15.10 9.94 -28.82
N ASP A 541 14.87 8.67 -28.50
CA ASP A 541 15.65 7.56 -29.08
C ASP A 541 15.48 7.46 -30.61
N ARG A 542 14.26 7.69 -31.14
CA ARG A 542 14.01 7.73 -32.58
C ARG A 542 14.79 8.85 -33.28
N ALA A 543 14.84 10.04 -32.70
CA ALA A 543 15.58 11.16 -33.28
C ALA A 543 17.10 10.97 -33.20
N VAL A 544 17.61 10.37 -32.12
CA VAL A 544 19.02 9.97 -32.04
C VAL A 544 19.35 8.93 -33.11
N GLU A 545 18.49 7.93 -33.33
CA GLU A 545 18.69 6.94 -34.38
C GLU A 545 18.69 7.56 -35.78
N ALA A 546 17.78 8.49 -36.06
CA ALA A 546 17.78 9.24 -37.32
C ALA A 546 19.04 10.10 -37.49
N ALA A 547 19.56 10.71 -36.42
CA ALA A 547 20.80 11.47 -36.45
C ALA A 547 22.05 10.59 -36.71
N HIS A 548 22.09 9.37 -36.16
CA HIS A 548 23.15 8.38 -36.48
C HIS A 548 23.04 7.89 -37.92
N TYR A 549 21.82 7.67 -38.39
CA TYR A 549 21.57 7.21 -39.75
C TYR A 549 22.09 8.22 -40.79
N ILE A 550 21.79 9.51 -40.62
CA ILE A 550 22.24 10.57 -41.54
C ILE A 550 23.78 10.64 -41.60
N ASP A 551 24.47 10.39 -40.48
CA ASP A 551 25.93 10.33 -40.45
C ASP A 551 26.49 9.14 -41.25
N ALA A 552 25.89 7.97 -41.06
CA ALA A 552 26.28 6.76 -41.78
C ALA A 552 26.05 6.91 -43.30
N GLU A 553 24.93 7.51 -43.71
CA GLU A 553 24.66 7.80 -45.11
C GLU A 553 25.63 8.83 -45.70
N LYS A 554 25.93 9.92 -44.98
CA LYS A 554 26.95 10.90 -45.40
C LYS A 554 28.32 10.24 -45.58
N LYS A 555 28.73 9.38 -44.65
CA LYS A 555 29.98 8.60 -44.75
C LYS A 555 29.97 7.63 -45.93
N ALA A 556 28.85 6.95 -46.17
CA ALA A 556 28.71 6.02 -47.29
C ALA A 556 28.71 6.76 -48.64
N ALA A 557 28.02 7.90 -48.74
CA ALA A 557 28.02 8.75 -49.92
C ALA A 557 29.43 9.31 -50.21
N ALA A 558 30.15 9.78 -49.19
CA ALA A 558 31.53 10.23 -49.32
C ALA A 558 32.45 9.12 -49.84
N LYS A 559 32.24 7.87 -49.42
CA LYS A 559 32.98 6.70 -49.95
C LYS A 559 32.61 6.37 -51.40
N ARG A 560 31.35 6.57 -51.82
CA ARG A 560 30.89 6.32 -53.21
C ARG A 560 31.44 7.35 -54.21
N VAL A 561 31.73 8.57 -53.76
CA VAL A 561 32.35 9.62 -54.59
C VAL A 561 33.84 9.33 -54.86
N ILE A 562 34.45 8.39 -54.14
CA ILE A 562 35.83 7.94 -54.35
C ILE A 562 35.83 6.65 -55.21
N ILE A 563 35.87 6.75 -56.54
CA ILE A 563 36.23 5.65 -57.47
C ILE A 563 37.07 6.23 -58.64
N PRO A 564 37.92 5.43 -59.31
CA PRO A 564 39.35 5.19 -59.07
C PRO A 564 40.28 6.02 -59.98
N LYS A 565 41.56 6.06 -59.61
CA LYS A 565 42.66 6.79 -60.29
C LYS A 565 43.13 6.12 -61.59
N GLU A 566 42.22 5.71 -62.47
CA GLU A 566 42.57 5.25 -63.83
C GLU A 566 41.54 5.79 -64.83
N MET A 567 41.88 6.94 -65.42
CA MET A 567 41.28 7.33 -66.70
C MET A 567 41.98 6.54 -67.81
N PRO A 568 41.25 5.93 -68.76
CA PRO A 568 41.88 5.32 -69.92
C PRO A 568 42.59 6.41 -70.73
N THR A 569 43.88 6.22 -70.99
CA THR A 569 44.66 7.10 -71.86
C THR A 569 44.07 7.07 -73.26
N MET A 570 43.46 8.19 -73.67
CA MET A 570 43.02 8.41 -75.03
C MET A 570 44.29 8.50 -75.91
N LYS A 571 44.62 7.42 -76.62
CA LYS A 571 45.69 7.45 -77.63
C LYS A 571 45.24 8.35 -78.78
N ILE A 572 45.84 9.53 -78.88
CA ILE A 572 45.73 10.38 -80.06
C ILE A 572 46.63 9.75 -81.14
N SER A 573 46.02 9.15 -82.16
CA SER A 573 46.72 8.76 -83.38
C SER A 573 47.08 10.02 -84.16
N GLY A 574 48.37 10.30 -84.35
CA GLY A 574 48.84 11.31 -85.28
C GLY A 574 48.59 10.90 -86.74
N PRO A 575 48.55 11.85 -87.69
CA PRO A 575 48.36 11.52 -89.09
C PRO A 575 49.65 10.94 -89.69
N GLU A 576 49.53 9.78 -90.33
CA GLU A 576 50.57 9.23 -91.23
C GLU A 576 50.55 10.00 -92.57
N ALA A 577 51.75 10.17 -93.13
CA ALA A 577 52.07 10.91 -94.35
C ALA A 577 51.63 10.21 -95.64
#